data_AF-A0A4Z2E405-F1
#
_entry.id   AF-A0A4Z2E405-F1
#
_cell.length_a   1.000
_cell.length_b   1.000
_cell.length_c   1.000
_cell.angle_alpha   90.00
_cell.angle_beta   90.00
_cell.angle_gamma   90.00
#
_symmetry.space_group_name_H-M   'P 1'
#
loop_
_entity.id
_entity.type
_entity.pdbx_description
1 polymer ?
#
loop_
_entity_poly.entity_id
_entity_poly.type
_entity_poly.pdbx_seq_one_letter_code
_entity_poly.pdbx_strand_id
1 'polypeptide(L)'
;MVTAPTSPVTCPQVITDNMFCAGYLDVPVDACSGDSGGPFVVNYRGTWFLTGVVSWGEQCAQRGRYGVYVRLANFLTWIQDTMERAHLNATDS
;
A
#
# COMPACT_ATOMS: atom_id res chain seq x y z
N MET A 1 5.38 4.35 33.01
CA MET A 1 6.54 3.86 32.25
C MET A 1 6.07 2.66 31.44
N VAL A 2 5.56 2.88 30.23
CA VAL A 2 5.08 1.78 29.39
C VAL A 2 6.33 1.05 28.90
N THR A 3 6.48 -0.19 29.32
CA THR A 3 7.56 -1.08 28.90
C THR A 3 7.48 -1.25 27.39
N ALA A 4 8.53 -0.80 26.69
CA ALA A 4 8.67 -0.94 25.25
C ALA A 4 8.50 -2.41 24.83
N PRO A 5 7.72 -2.70 23.77
CA PRO A 5 7.69 -4.05 23.23
C PRO A 5 9.08 -4.39 22.65
N THR A 6 9.58 -5.56 23.02
CA THR A 6 10.95 -6.05 22.82
C THR A 6 11.25 -6.56 21.40
N SER A 7 10.67 -5.97 20.36
CA SER A 7 11.11 -6.17 18.97
C SER A 7 10.91 -4.87 18.20
N PRO A 8 11.90 -4.40 17.41
CA PRO A 8 11.66 -3.31 16.49
C PRO A 8 10.55 -3.73 15.53
N VAL A 9 9.57 -2.87 15.39
CA VAL A 9 8.52 -2.99 14.38
C VAL A 9 9.21 -2.87 13.02
N THR A 10 9.28 -3.95 12.26
CA THR A 10 10.06 -3.97 11.01
C THR A 10 9.16 -4.10 9.80
N CYS A 11 9.32 -3.18 8.86
CA CYS A 11 9.14 -3.55 7.47
C CYS A 11 10.15 -4.67 7.18
N PRO A 12 9.74 -5.82 6.64
CA PRO A 12 10.61 -6.99 6.66
C PRO A 12 11.93 -6.82 5.90
N GLN A 13 12.05 -5.82 5.00
CA GLN A 13 13.22 -5.60 4.14
C GLN A 13 13.46 -4.12 3.79
N VAL A 14 14.50 -3.87 2.98
CA VAL A 14 14.84 -2.54 2.43
C VAL A 14 13.66 -2.04 1.57
N ILE A 15 12.95 -1.04 2.10
CA ILE A 15 11.86 -0.35 1.42
C ILE A 15 12.45 0.74 0.53
N THR A 16 12.06 0.74 -0.75
CA THR A 16 12.42 1.81 -1.70
C THR A 16 11.50 3.03 -1.53
N ASP A 17 11.88 4.18 -2.07
CA ASP A 17 11.06 5.40 -2.03
C ASP A 17 9.68 5.24 -2.69
N ASN A 18 9.54 4.26 -3.58
CA ASN A 18 8.30 3.91 -4.28
C ASN A 18 7.34 3.05 -3.46
N MET A 19 7.67 2.79 -2.19
CA MET A 19 6.93 1.89 -1.32
C MET A 19 6.67 2.53 0.05
N PHE A 20 5.70 1.98 0.76
CA PHE A 20 5.47 2.26 2.18
C PHE A 20 4.89 1.04 2.88
N CYS A 21 5.04 0.96 4.19
CA CYS A 21 4.44 -0.10 5.00
C CYS A 21 3.23 0.42 5.77
N ALA A 22 2.22 -0.43 5.94
CA ALA A 22 1.07 -0.14 6.77
C ALA A 22 0.56 -1.43 7.44
N GLY A 23 -0.02 -1.30 8.62
CA GLY A 23 -0.65 -2.39 9.36
C GLY A 23 -0.82 -2.03 10.83
N TYR A 24 -1.23 -3.00 11.64
CA TYR A 24 -1.52 -2.81 13.06
C TYR A 24 -0.54 -3.60 13.93
N LEU A 25 -0.09 -2.99 15.03
CA LEU A 25 0.83 -3.64 15.98
C LEU A 25 0.16 -4.74 16.79
N ASP A 26 -1.06 -4.46 17.26
CA ASP A 26 -1.75 -5.27 18.26
C ASP A 26 -2.96 -6.02 17.70
N VAL A 27 -3.29 -5.79 16.43
CA VAL A 27 -4.45 -6.39 15.76
C VAL A 27 -3.93 -7.27 14.61
N PRO A 28 -4.35 -8.54 14.52
CA PRO A 28 -3.99 -9.42 13.41
C PRO A 28 -4.82 -9.08 12.16
N VAL A 29 -4.62 -7.87 11.61
CA VAL A 29 -5.25 -7.40 10.37
C VAL A 29 -4.14 -6.96 9.43
N ASP A 30 -4.00 -7.67 8.32
CA ASP A 30 -3.01 -7.42 7.28
C ASP A 30 -3.58 -7.84 5.92
N ALA A 31 -3.02 -7.29 4.85
CA ALA A 31 -3.26 -7.82 3.51
C ALA A 31 -2.59 -9.20 3.38
N CYS A 32 -3.22 -10.10 2.63
CA CYS A 32 -2.76 -11.49 2.51
C CYS A 32 -2.48 -11.87 1.05
N SER A 33 -1.98 -13.10 0.87
CA SER A 33 -1.82 -13.70 -0.45
C SER A 33 -3.13 -13.66 -1.23
N GLY A 34 -3.09 -13.09 -2.43
CA GLY A 34 -4.28 -12.91 -3.28
C GLY A 34 -4.87 -11.49 -3.22
N ASP A 35 -4.46 -10.66 -2.25
CA ASP A 35 -4.90 -9.26 -2.18
C ASP A 35 -4.02 -8.33 -3.04
N SER A 36 -2.92 -8.83 -3.62
CA SER A 36 -2.03 -8.05 -4.48
C SER A 36 -2.78 -7.38 -5.63
N GLY A 37 -2.53 -6.08 -5.83
CA GLY A 37 -3.30 -5.24 -6.74
C GLY A 37 -4.54 -4.58 -6.11
N GLY A 38 -4.92 -5.01 -4.91
CA GLY A 38 -6.02 -4.43 -4.14
C GLY A 38 -5.75 -3.00 -3.67
N PRO A 39 -6.81 -2.21 -3.42
CA PRO A 39 -6.68 -0.79 -3.10
C PRO A 39 -6.36 -0.55 -1.62
N PHE A 40 -5.39 0.32 -1.34
CA PHE A 40 -5.20 0.95 -0.03
C PHE A 40 -5.76 2.38 -0.06
N VAL A 41 -6.87 2.59 0.64
CA VAL A 41 -7.62 3.85 0.60
C VAL A 41 -7.59 4.60 1.94
N VAL A 42 -7.54 5.94 1.85
CA VAL A 42 -7.58 6.83 3.01
C VAL A 42 -8.78 7.75 2.88
N ASN A 43 -9.57 7.89 3.95
CA ASN A 43 -10.63 8.89 4.01
C ASN A 43 -10.05 10.23 4.44
N TYR A 44 -10.22 11.25 3.60
CA TYR A 44 -9.94 12.63 3.95
C TYR A 44 -11.18 13.48 3.70
N ARG A 45 -11.74 14.03 4.78
CA ARG A 45 -12.93 14.90 4.75
C ARG A 45 -14.15 14.31 4.03
N GLY A 46 -14.36 13.00 4.16
CA GLY A 46 -15.50 12.29 3.55
C GLY A 46 -15.22 11.77 2.14
N THR A 47 -14.06 12.07 1.56
CA THR A 47 -13.63 11.55 0.26
C THR A 47 -12.59 10.45 0.46
N TRP A 48 -12.78 9.32 -0.22
CA TRP A 48 -11.83 8.21 -0.21
C TRP A 48 -10.82 8.38 -1.33
N PHE A 49 -9.54 8.42 -0.96
CA PHE A 49 -8.42 8.54 -1.90
C PHE A 49 -7.67 7.21 -1.96
N LEU A 50 -7.40 6.73 -3.17
CA LEU A 50 -6.49 5.62 -3.39
C LEU A 50 -5.06 6.12 -3.20
N THR A 51 -4.38 5.63 -2.16
CA THR A 51 -3.04 6.13 -1.76
C THR A 51 -1.97 5.05 -1.86
N GLY A 52 -2.37 3.79 -1.91
CA GLY A 52 -1.46 2.70 -2.24
C GLY A 52 -2.14 1.51 -2.90
N VAL A 53 -1.32 0.57 -3.32
CA VAL A 53 -1.73 -0.71 -3.90
C VAL A 53 -1.03 -1.82 -3.14
N VAL A 54 -1.78 -2.84 -2.72
CA VAL A 54 -1.23 -4.02 -2.05
C VAL A 54 -0.16 -4.62 -2.95
N SER A 55 1.07 -4.75 -2.44
CA SER A 55 2.19 -5.29 -3.21
C SER A 55 2.57 -6.67 -2.68
N TRP A 56 3.18 -6.71 -1.50
CA TRP A 56 3.67 -7.93 -0.88
C TRP A 56 3.73 -7.79 0.64
N GLY A 57 3.92 -8.90 1.34
CA GLY A 57 4.07 -8.96 2.78
C GLY A 57 4.63 -10.33 3.17
N GLU A 58 5.23 -10.44 4.35
CA GLU A 58 5.81 -11.70 4.81
C GLU A 58 4.89 -12.36 5.84
N GLN A 59 4.10 -13.35 5.39
CA GLN A 59 3.06 -14.03 6.18
C GLN A 59 1.91 -13.08 6.57
N CYS A 60 0.67 -13.59 6.55
CA CYS A 60 -0.49 -12.75 6.81
C CYS A 60 -0.74 -12.57 8.31
N ALA A 61 -1.00 -11.33 8.74
CA ALA A 61 -1.52 -10.99 10.07
C ALA A 61 -0.62 -11.43 11.26
N GLN A 62 0.69 -11.53 11.02
CA GLN A 62 1.65 -11.84 12.07
C GLN A 62 1.90 -10.61 12.94
N ARG A 63 1.83 -10.78 14.27
CA ARG A 63 2.14 -9.70 15.22
C ARG A 63 3.51 -9.08 14.92
N GLY A 64 3.53 -7.75 14.83
CA GLY A 64 4.75 -6.97 14.61
C GLY A 64 5.26 -6.95 13.16
N ARG A 65 4.46 -7.42 12.19
CA ARG A 65 4.76 -7.29 10.76
C ARG A 65 3.74 -6.42 10.05
N TYR A 66 4.19 -5.73 8.99
CA TYR A 66 3.37 -4.86 8.16
C TYR A 66 3.38 -5.31 6.71
N GLY A 67 2.23 -5.16 6.05
CA GLY A 67 2.12 -5.23 4.60
C GLY A 67 2.86 -4.08 3.93
N VAL A 68 3.38 -4.35 2.73
CA VAL A 68 4.09 -3.38 1.90
C VAL A 68 3.21 -3.00 0.71
N TYR A 69 3.10 -1.69 0.49
CA TYR A 69 2.23 -1.07 -0.48
C TYR A 69 3.04 -0.18 -1.42
N VAL A 70 2.59 -0.07 -2.67
CA VAL A 70 3.12 0.91 -3.63
C VAL A 70 2.70 2.31 -3.18
N ARG A 71 3.63 3.28 -3.19
CA ARG A 71 3.34 4.70 -2.94
C ARG A 71 2.80 5.37 -4.20
N LEU A 72 1.48 5.45 -4.35
CA LEU A 72 0.86 5.99 -5.57
C LEU A 72 1.22 7.44 -5.87
N ALA A 73 1.53 8.25 -4.85
CA ALA A 73 1.97 9.63 -5.05
C ALA A 73 3.17 9.75 -6.02
N ASN A 74 4.06 8.77 -6.05
CA ASN A 74 5.23 8.77 -6.95
C ASN A 74 4.88 8.36 -8.39
N PHE A 75 3.70 7.79 -8.63
CA PHE A 75 3.28 7.24 -9.92
C PHE A 75 2.16 8.05 -10.58
N LEU A 76 1.75 9.19 -10.01
CA LEU A 76 0.62 9.99 -10.52
C LEU A 76 0.80 10.41 -11.99
N THR A 77 2.00 10.86 -12.37
CA THR A 77 2.30 11.23 -13.77
C THR A 77 2.13 10.04 -14.70
N TRP A 78 2.70 8.89 -14.36
CA TRP A 78 2.56 7.68 -15.18
C TRP A 78 1.10 7.24 -15.32
N ILE A 79 0.30 7.34 -14.25
CA ILE A 79 -1.12 7.00 -14.27
C ILE A 79 -1.86 7.94 -15.23
N GLN A 80 -1.64 9.26 -15.10
CA GLN A 80 -2.27 10.27 -15.95
C GLN A 80 -1.93 10.04 -17.43
N ASP A 81 -0.64 9.90 -17.76
CA ASP A 81 -0.19 9.65 -19.14
C ASP A 81 -0.75 8.35 -19.72
N THR A 82 -0.96 7.33 -18.89
CA THR A 82 -1.53 6.05 -19.32
C THR A 82 -3.02 6.16 -19.58
N MET A 83 -3.75 6.89 -18.73
CA MET A 83 -5.18 7.15 -18.91
C MET A 83 -5.43 7.98 -20.17
N GLU A 84 -4.66 9.05 -20.39
CA GLU A 84 -4.77 9.87 -21.60
C GLU A 84 -4.54 9.05 -22.88
N ARG A 85 -3.48 8.23 -22.92
CA ARG A 85 -3.22 7.33 -24.05
C ARG A 85 -4.35 6.33 -24.27
N ALA A 86 -4.90 5.76 -23.21
CA ALA A 86 -6.03 4.83 -23.32
C ALA A 86 -7.29 5.52 -23.89
N HIS A 87 -7.55 6.77 -23.51
CA HIS A 87 -8.65 7.55 -24.07
C HIS A 87 -8.48 7.81 -25.57
N LEU A 88 -7.27 8.19 -26.00
CA LEU A 88 -6.98 8.41 -27.42
C LEU A 88 -7.18 7.14 -28.24
N ASN A 89 -6.68 5.99 -27.74
CA ASN A 89 -6.85 4.71 -28.42
C ASN A 89 -8.33 4.27 -28.49
N ALA A 90 -9.13 4.61 -27.49
CA ALA A 90 -10.55 4.29 -27.45
C ALA A 90 -11.40 5.15 -28.40
N THR A 91 -10.95 6.36 -28.73
CA THR A 91 -11.64 7.24 -29.69
C THR A 91 -11.28 6.98 -31.15
N ASP A 92 -10.18 6.26 -31.38
CA ASP A 92 -9.67 5.91 -32.72
C ASP A 92 -10.14 4.51 -33.20
N SER A 93 -11.05 3.87 -32.45
CA SER A 93 -11.70 2.58 -32.75
C SER A 93 -13.20 2.76 -32.98
#